data_AF-A0A8B7D8I1-F1
#
_entry.id   AF-A0A8B7D8I1-F1
#
_cell.length_a   1.000
_cell.length_b   1.000
_cell.length_c   1.000
_cell.angle_alpha   90.00
_cell.angle_beta   90.00
_cell.angle_gamma   90.00
#
_symmetry.space_group_name_H-M   'P 1'
#
loop_
_entity.id
_entity.type
_entity.pdbx_description
1 polymer ?
#
loop_
_entity_poly.entity_id
_entity_poly.type
_entity_poly.pdbx_seq_one_letter_code
_entity_poly.pdbx_strand_id
1 'polypeptide(L)'
;MAGKRDKDRRLSKRSLFGTQAFINIHRQKRFSLSQRNIETVESRGQSGGISNSDTDDDQIIKSVMGSIALRLSCICHNLNLVLNHGIKLWIKPSHNLLDSTADVDEVFIYYNNYNESNIESNGNSSPDDQEEIACTYDKEDVSSDDEESSEEEQASTNENVEQLFIYSSSILFRLRKTIANVKQSSVLQSFVFSEIKKQGLKLKNFSSDFHVRWNSTFLMISMIIKAKYVYNKITQDPGTIDGLTEKQVNKLKKLALLSDDWKFLDILHYNLAPFFEATKFLSTKNFPTLSSAKFVQNTLKNFLENESSAKCFLLQPSPTVERENMLRASLLKFIKVYFVEKMSTKQKLQSLLACFFDPRTNECLTEKEYQEAESKLMKKFAKSALRQYPRRSTHTNICLQNEQNYSRSDMIDSSNDVQFHVSPEVPVKRKNGFAKLATLCGFNLCEEKTQSKRNIKEELSFFNYTIKAKTWKFDEFWYKYENDIPMLASKAREVCTSPASSVRPESSFSVANFIHRKERSNLSSRNLRYSMLLKEKS
;
A
#
# COMPACT_ATOMS: atom_id res chain seq x y z
N MET A 1 28.51 -42.06 -61.34
CA MET A 1 27.61 -40.93 -61.67
C MET A 1 27.04 -40.42 -60.36
N ALA A 2 27.67 -39.41 -59.73
CA ALA A 2 27.33 -37.98 -59.84
C ALA A 2 25.94 -37.68 -59.21
N GLY A 3 25.76 -36.83 -58.19
CA GLY A 3 26.68 -35.90 -57.55
C GLY A 3 26.07 -35.25 -56.28
N LYS A 4 26.98 -34.70 -55.48
CA LYS A 4 26.84 -34.04 -54.18
C LYS A 4 25.95 -32.79 -54.20
N ARG A 5 25.37 -32.45 -53.04
CA ARG A 5 25.38 -31.07 -52.52
C ARG A 5 25.21 -31.02 -51.00
N ASP A 6 26.35 -30.86 -50.33
CA ASP A 6 26.50 -30.33 -48.97
C ASP A 6 25.98 -28.89 -48.89
N LYS A 7 25.28 -28.56 -47.81
CA LYS A 7 25.34 -27.21 -47.21
C LYS A 7 25.27 -27.29 -45.69
N ASP A 8 26.46 -27.21 -45.11
CA ASP A 8 26.72 -26.74 -43.76
C ASP A 8 25.96 -25.45 -43.42
N ARG A 9 25.35 -25.42 -42.25
CA ARG A 9 25.22 -24.19 -41.46
C ARG A 9 25.32 -24.50 -39.97
N ARG A 10 26.56 -24.58 -39.51
CA ARG A 10 26.94 -24.33 -38.11
C ARG A 10 26.50 -22.92 -37.74
N LEU A 11 25.55 -22.78 -36.80
CA LEU A 11 25.39 -21.56 -36.03
C LEU A 11 25.73 -21.84 -34.57
N SER A 12 26.82 -21.19 -34.17
CA SER A 12 27.45 -21.16 -32.87
C SER A 12 26.45 -20.83 -31.75
N LYS A 13 26.28 -21.79 -30.84
CA LYS A 13 25.81 -21.56 -29.47
C LYS A 13 26.97 -20.93 -28.68
N ARG A 14 27.14 -19.60 -28.69
CA ARG A 14 27.98 -18.92 -27.68
C ARG A 14 27.37 -17.58 -27.23
N SER A 15 27.33 -17.44 -25.91
CA SER A 15 27.11 -16.25 -25.07
C SER A 15 25.77 -15.49 -25.14
N LEU A 16 24.72 -16.05 -24.50
CA LEU A 16 23.55 -15.28 -24.07
C LEU A 16 23.19 -15.46 -22.58
N PHE A 17 24.01 -16.20 -21.83
CA PHE A 17 23.77 -16.51 -20.42
C PHE A 17 24.56 -15.64 -19.42
N GLY A 18 25.52 -14.84 -19.89
CA GLY A 18 26.27 -13.91 -19.02
C GLY A 18 25.48 -12.65 -18.62
N THR A 19 24.57 -12.19 -19.46
CA THR A 19 23.93 -10.87 -19.31
C THR A 19 22.78 -10.87 -18.29
N GLN A 20 22.04 -11.98 -18.15
CA GLN A 20 20.87 -12.03 -17.26
C GLN A 20 21.26 -12.12 -15.77
N ALA A 21 22.41 -12.72 -15.45
CA ALA A 21 22.97 -12.73 -14.10
C ALA A 21 23.56 -11.35 -13.73
N PHE A 22 24.23 -10.68 -14.69
CA PHE A 22 24.77 -9.32 -14.51
C PHE A 22 23.67 -8.27 -14.27
N ILE A 23 22.53 -8.40 -14.97
CA ILE A 23 21.36 -7.52 -14.81
C ILE A 23 20.70 -7.67 -13.43
N ASN A 24 20.70 -8.86 -12.83
CA ASN A 24 20.13 -9.08 -11.50
C ASN A 24 21.05 -8.59 -10.37
N ILE A 25 22.38 -8.61 -10.55
CA ILE A 25 23.35 -8.04 -9.60
C ILE A 25 23.32 -6.50 -9.63
N HIS A 26 23.19 -5.88 -10.81
CA HIS A 26 23.03 -4.43 -10.93
C HIS A 26 21.69 -3.91 -10.39
N ARG A 27 20.62 -4.73 -10.46
CA ARG A 27 19.30 -4.45 -9.86
C ARG A 27 19.34 -4.30 -8.33
N GLN A 28 20.20 -5.05 -7.63
CA GLN A 28 20.30 -4.97 -6.17
C GLN A 28 21.21 -3.85 -5.68
N LYS A 29 22.33 -3.57 -6.38
CA LYS A 29 23.27 -2.51 -5.96
C LYS A 29 22.73 -1.09 -6.14
N ARG A 30 21.99 -0.78 -7.22
CA ARG A 30 21.52 0.60 -7.48
C ARG A 30 20.34 1.05 -6.62
N PHE A 31 19.44 0.15 -6.24
CA PHE A 31 18.31 0.51 -5.35
C PHE A 31 18.75 0.62 -3.88
N SER A 32 19.72 -0.18 -3.42
CA SER A 32 20.29 -0.02 -2.07
C SER A 32 21.20 1.19 -1.94
N LEU A 33 21.90 1.61 -3.02
CA LEU A 33 22.68 2.85 -3.04
C LEU A 33 21.77 4.10 -2.98
N SER A 34 20.58 4.05 -3.58
CA SER A 34 19.60 5.14 -3.50
C SER A 34 19.02 5.34 -2.10
N GLN A 35 18.98 4.30 -1.25
CA GLN A 35 18.52 4.41 0.13
C GLN A 35 19.69 4.61 1.12
N ARG A 36 20.85 3.98 0.92
CA ARG A 36 22.03 4.22 1.78
C ARG A 36 22.60 5.63 1.66
N ASN A 37 22.60 6.23 0.47
CA ASN A 37 23.07 7.62 0.29
C ASN A 37 22.18 8.66 1.01
N ILE A 38 21.02 8.26 1.54
CA ILE A 38 20.16 9.12 2.37
C ILE A 38 20.60 9.07 3.85
N GLU A 39 21.25 7.99 4.30
CA GLU A 39 21.65 7.79 5.71
C GLU A 39 23.15 8.07 5.99
N THR A 40 24.02 8.18 4.97
CA THR A 40 25.48 8.30 5.17
C THR A 40 26.11 9.67 4.83
N VAL A 41 25.32 10.74 4.64
CA VAL A 41 25.87 12.06 4.24
C VAL A 41 25.72 13.15 5.32
N GLU A 42 25.37 12.80 6.57
CA GLU A 42 25.43 13.75 7.69
C GLU A 42 26.82 13.86 8.37
N SER A 43 27.85 13.15 7.88
CA SER A 43 29.19 13.23 8.45
C SER A 43 30.30 13.13 7.41
N ARG A 44 30.53 14.21 6.65
CA ARG A 44 31.87 14.59 6.15
C ARG A 44 31.84 15.98 5.55
N GLY A 45 32.36 16.94 6.31
CA GLY A 45 32.67 18.27 5.84
C GLY A 45 33.95 18.31 4.98
N GLN A 46 33.91 19.25 4.04
CA GLN A 46 35.03 19.99 3.43
C GLN A 46 36.07 19.23 2.59
N SER A 47 36.03 19.41 1.27
CA SER A 47 36.94 20.32 0.54
C SER A 47 36.91 20.07 -0.99
N GLY A 48 37.12 21.13 -1.77
CA GLY A 48 37.50 21.06 -3.19
C GLY A 48 36.42 21.46 -4.19
N GLY A 49 36.43 22.73 -4.61
CA GLY A 49 35.51 23.28 -5.61
C GLY A 49 35.83 22.83 -7.04
N ILE A 50 34.79 22.37 -7.73
CA ILE A 50 34.69 22.39 -9.20
C ILE A 50 33.25 22.79 -9.53
N SER A 51 33.10 23.86 -10.31
CA SER A 51 31.83 24.43 -10.79
C SER A 51 31.06 23.43 -11.66
N ASN A 52 29.87 23.02 -11.23
CA ASN A 52 28.91 22.24 -12.03
C ASN A 52 27.51 22.82 -11.86
N SER A 53 26.89 23.24 -12.97
CA SER A 53 25.51 23.76 -13.05
C SER A 53 24.43 22.70 -12.94
N ASP A 54 24.79 21.42 -12.82
CA ASP A 54 23.86 20.28 -12.80
C ASP A 54 23.52 19.79 -11.38
N THR A 55 24.14 20.33 -10.33
CA THR A 55 23.90 19.93 -8.94
C THR A 55 22.66 20.55 -8.30
N ASP A 56 22.19 21.70 -8.82
CA ASP A 56 21.03 22.41 -8.26
C ASP A 56 19.72 21.69 -8.58
N ASP A 57 19.56 21.14 -9.79
CA ASP A 57 18.37 20.37 -10.17
C ASP A 57 18.25 19.07 -9.36
N ASP A 58 19.38 18.42 -9.04
CA ASP A 58 19.42 17.20 -8.25
C ASP A 58 19.13 17.47 -6.75
N GLN A 59 19.54 18.62 -6.21
CA GLN A 59 19.18 19.06 -4.87
C GLN A 59 17.71 19.48 -4.77
N ILE A 60 17.18 20.16 -5.80
CA ILE A 60 15.76 20.51 -5.89
C ILE A 60 14.92 19.23 -6.00
N ILE A 61 15.30 18.27 -6.85
CA ILE A 61 14.60 16.99 -6.98
C ILE A 61 14.67 16.20 -5.67
N LYS A 62 15.80 16.17 -4.95
CA LYS A 62 15.91 15.48 -3.64
C LYS A 62 15.08 16.16 -2.54
N SER A 63 15.10 17.50 -2.48
CA SER A 63 14.29 18.30 -1.54
C SER A 63 12.79 18.15 -1.82
N VAL A 64 12.41 18.18 -3.09
CA VAL A 64 11.03 17.99 -3.56
C VAL A 64 10.59 16.54 -3.35
N MET A 65 11.42 15.54 -3.65
CA MET A 65 11.10 14.12 -3.43
C MET A 65 11.03 13.76 -1.95
N GLY A 66 11.93 14.30 -1.10
CA GLY A 66 11.87 14.14 0.35
C GLY A 66 10.61 14.75 0.96
N SER A 67 10.22 15.94 0.49
CA SER A 67 8.97 16.61 0.91
C SER A 67 7.70 15.97 0.32
N ILE A 68 7.75 15.37 -0.87
CA ILE A 68 6.61 14.68 -1.52
C ILE A 68 6.41 13.28 -0.93
N ALA A 69 7.49 12.54 -0.64
CA ALA A 69 7.42 11.21 -0.05
C ALA A 69 6.74 11.23 1.34
N LEU A 70 6.87 12.33 2.09
CA LEU A 70 6.21 12.51 3.38
C LEU A 70 4.77 13.03 3.29
N ARG A 71 4.29 13.50 2.13
CA ARG A 71 3.02 14.26 2.04
C ARG A 71 1.84 13.55 1.37
N LEU A 72 2.04 12.37 0.77
CA LEU A 72 0.96 11.66 0.06
C LEU A 72 0.92 10.16 0.37
N SER A 73 0.95 9.79 1.66
CA SER A 73 0.67 8.40 2.04
C SER A 73 -0.81 8.06 1.83
N CYS A 74 -1.15 7.27 0.82
CA CYS A 74 -2.52 6.76 0.68
C CYS A 74 -2.87 5.79 1.83
N ILE A 75 -4.14 5.42 1.98
CA ILE A 75 -4.58 4.48 3.05
C ILE A 75 -3.87 3.13 2.91
N CYS A 76 -3.75 2.61 1.69
CA CYS A 76 -2.99 1.38 1.42
C CYS A 76 -1.50 1.52 1.72
N HIS A 77 -0.93 2.72 1.58
CA HIS A 77 0.46 2.98 1.96
C HIS A 77 0.63 2.88 3.48
N ASN A 78 -0.30 3.45 4.25
CA ASN A 78 -0.30 3.30 5.71
C ASN A 78 -0.44 1.82 6.12
N LEU A 79 -1.31 1.04 5.46
CA LEU A 79 -1.39 -0.42 5.70
C LEU A 79 -0.06 -1.14 5.40
N ASN A 80 0.61 -0.78 4.31
CA ASN A 80 1.93 -1.31 4.00
C ASN A 80 2.94 -0.96 5.10
N LEU A 81 2.95 0.28 5.60
CA LEU A 81 3.83 0.69 6.70
C LEU A 81 3.53 -0.06 8.00
N VAL A 82 2.26 -0.30 8.32
CA VAL A 82 1.85 -1.12 9.47
C VAL A 82 2.49 -2.51 9.40
N LEU A 83 2.40 -3.17 8.24
CA LEU A 83 2.91 -4.53 8.08
C LEU A 83 4.43 -4.59 8.05
N ASN A 84 5.06 -3.60 7.42
CA ASN A 84 6.52 -3.55 7.33
C ASN A 84 7.16 -3.31 8.68
N HIS A 85 6.55 -2.48 9.53
CA HIS A 85 7.12 -2.20 10.84
C HIS A 85 6.61 -3.19 11.90
N GLY A 86 5.37 -3.65 11.77
CA GLY A 86 4.76 -4.58 12.71
C GLY A 86 5.19 -6.03 12.56
N ILE A 87 5.79 -6.41 11.44
CA ILE A 87 6.36 -7.77 11.24
C ILE A 87 7.83 -7.71 10.82
N LYS A 88 8.34 -6.52 10.44
CA LYS A 88 9.72 -6.36 9.96
C LYS A 88 10.06 -7.32 8.80
N LEU A 89 9.08 -7.54 7.91
CA LEU A 89 9.10 -8.53 6.80
C LEU A 89 10.38 -8.55 5.93
N TRP A 90 11.10 -7.42 5.90
CA TRP A 90 12.21 -7.16 5.00
C TRP A 90 13.48 -6.72 5.72
N ILE A 91 13.58 -6.91 7.04
CA ILE A 91 14.89 -6.79 7.68
C ILE A 91 15.79 -7.81 7.02
N LYS A 92 16.82 -7.31 6.34
CA LYS A 92 17.95 -8.15 5.96
C LYS A 92 18.57 -8.59 7.29
N PRO A 93 18.68 -9.90 7.57
CA PRO A 93 19.46 -10.33 8.71
C PRO A 93 20.82 -9.66 8.57
N SER A 94 21.28 -9.01 9.63
CA SER A 94 22.51 -8.23 9.62
C SER A 94 23.62 -9.06 8.96
N HIS A 95 24.35 -8.44 8.03
CA HIS A 95 25.31 -9.13 7.17
C HIS A 95 26.39 -9.92 7.93
N ASN A 96 26.60 -9.61 9.21
CA ASN A 96 27.54 -10.31 10.08
C ASN A 96 27.12 -11.76 10.41
N LEU A 97 25.83 -12.13 10.31
CA LEU A 97 25.37 -13.51 10.52
C LEU A 97 25.25 -14.35 9.24
N LEU A 98 25.50 -13.80 8.04
CA LEU A 98 25.14 -14.48 6.78
C LEU A 98 26.25 -14.57 5.71
N ASP A 99 27.36 -13.84 5.84
CA ASP A 99 28.46 -13.88 4.84
C ASP A 99 29.52 -14.95 5.14
N SER A 100 29.44 -15.62 6.29
CA SER A 100 30.08 -16.91 6.51
C SER A 100 29.30 -17.94 5.69
N THR A 101 29.90 -18.48 4.62
CA THR A 101 29.34 -19.64 3.90
C THR A 101 29.16 -20.89 4.79
N ALA A 102 29.54 -20.81 6.06
CA ALA A 102 29.31 -21.84 7.08
C ALA A 102 27.98 -21.66 7.86
N ASP A 103 27.39 -20.46 7.97
CA ASP A 103 26.48 -20.19 9.10
C ASP A 103 25.03 -19.83 8.77
N VAL A 104 24.37 -20.70 8.00
CA VAL A 104 22.95 -20.93 8.32
C VAL A 104 22.85 -21.63 9.69
N ASP A 105 23.91 -22.33 10.09
CA ASP A 105 23.99 -23.11 11.31
C ASP A 105 24.13 -22.22 12.57
N GLU A 106 24.89 -21.11 12.63
CA GLU A 106 24.87 -20.19 13.80
C GLU A 106 23.49 -19.55 14.07
N VAL A 107 22.79 -19.06 13.03
CA VAL A 107 21.42 -18.56 13.20
C VAL A 107 20.53 -19.68 13.75
N PHE A 108 20.73 -20.92 13.30
CA PHE A 108 19.99 -22.09 13.73
C PHE A 108 20.35 -22.54 15.16
N ILE A 109 21.63 -22.45 15.55
CA ILE A 109 22.17 -22.79 16.87
C ILE A 109 21.65 -21.81 17.92
N TYR A 110 21.63 -20.50 17.62
CA TYR A 110 21.04 -19.51 18.51
C TYR A 110 19.55 -19.81 18.82
N TYR A 111 18.80 -20.26 17.81
CA TYR A 111 17.38 -20.58 17.98
C TYR A 111 17.09 -21.92 18.66
N ASN A 112 17.89 -22.97 18.37
CA ASN A 112 17.67 -24.28 18.97
C ASN A 112 18.12 -24.33 20.44
N ASN A 113 19.25 -23.70 20.78
CA ASN A 113 19.74 -23.66 22.17
C ASN A 113 18.77 -22.93 23.11
N TYR A 114 18.00 -21.95 22.61
CA TYR A 114 17.03 -21.21 23.42
C TYR A 114 15.70 -21.96 23.64
N ASN A 115 15.23 -22.74 22.65
CA ASN A 115 14.03 -23.56 22.81
C ASN A 115 14.26 -24.73 23.79
N GLU A 116 15.50 -25.20 23.93
CA GLU A 116 15.86 -26.26 24.89
C GLU A 116 16.03 -25.73 26.32
N SER A 117 16.49 -24.47 26.51
CA SER A 117 16.72 -23.91 27.84
C SER A 117 15.44 -23.51 28.62
N ASN A 118 14.29 -23.37 27.95
CA ASN A 118 13.01 -22.99 28.59
C ASN A 118 12.16 -24.19 29.06
N ILE A 119 12.68 -25.43 28.99
CA ILE A 119 11.93 -26.64 29.36
C ILE A 119 12.39 -27.23 30.71
N GLU A 120 13.50 -26.78 31.29
CA GLU A 120 14.02 -27.32 32.56
C GLU A 120 14.20 -26.25 33.65
N SER A 121 13.12 -25.85 34.32
CA SER A 121 13.17 -25.48 35.75
C SER A 121 11.76 -25.37 36.34
N ASN A 122 11.21 -26.51 36.79
CA ASN A 122 10.17 -26.48 37.81
C ASN A 122 10.50 -27.55 38.86
N GLY A 123 11.45 -27.19 39.72
CA GLY A 123 11.88 -27.96 40.87
C GLY A 123 11.31 -27.34 42.14
N ASN A 124 10.37 -28.07 42.74
CA ASN A 124 9.80 -27.95 44.07
C ASN A 124 10.63 -27.20 45.13
N SER A 125 9.98 -26.29 45.85
CA SER A 125 10.27 -26.05 47.27
C SER A 125 8.97 -25.86 48.05
N SER A 126 8.91 -26.63 49.15
CA SER A 126 7.84 -26.79 50.14
C SER A 126 7.84 -25.61 51.14
N PRO A 127 6.74 -25.37 51.87
CA PRO A 127 6.61 -24.23 52.77
C PRO A 127 7.05 -24.59 54.19
N ASP A 128 7.58 -23.63 54.94
CA ASP A 128 7.35 -23.52 56.39
C ASP A 128 7.83 -22.16 56.95
N ASP A 129 6.98 -21.64 57.83
CA ASP A 129 7.24 -20.86 59.04
C ASP A 129 6.63 -19.44 59.14
N GLN A 130 5.74 -19.37 60.13
CA GLN A 130 5.02 -18.23 60.66
C GLN A 130 5.91 -17.49 61.67
N GLU A 131 5.78 -16.17 61.78
CA GLU A 131 5.81 -15.51 63.09
C GLU A 131 5.10 -14.15 63.06
N GLU A 132 4.28 -13.94 64.07
CA GLU A 132 3.52 -12.72 64.39
C GLU A 132 4.45 -11.57 64.79
N ILE A 133 4.12 -10.32 64.43
CA ILE A 133 4.29 -9.14 65.29
C ILE A 133 3.14 -8.16 64.96
N ALA A 134 2.32 -7.87 65.97
CA ALA A 134 1.42 -6.74 66.00
C ALA A 134 2.18 -5.49 66.46
N CYS A 135 1.94 -4.33 65.85
CA CYS A 135 1.94 -3.03 66.53
C CYS A 135 1.25 -1.96 65.68
N THR A 136 0.35 -1.25 66.35
CA THR A 136 -0.39 -0.03 66.00
C THR A 136 0.49 1.14 65.58
N TYR A 137 0.04 1.99 64.65
CA TYR A 137 0.01 3.46 64.77
C TYR A 137 -0.77 4.09 63.61
N ASP A 138 -1.79 4.88 63.94
CA ASP A 138 -2.42 5.87 63.06
C ASP A 138 -1.41 6.98 62.74
N LYS A 139 -1.27 7.31 61.45
CA LYS A 139 -0.96 8.66 60.98
C LYS A 139 -1.24 8.77 59.48
N GLU A 140 -2.12 9.71 59.16
CA GLU A 140 -2.33 10.25 57.84
C GLU A 140 -1.00 10.75 57.27
N ASP A 141 -0.57 10.20 56.14
CA ASP A 141 0.38 10.87 55.25
C ASP A 141 0.18 10.42 53.81
N VAL A 142 0.34 11.39 52.92
CA VAL A 142 0.05 11.38 51.49
C VAL A 142 0.82 10.28 50.77
N SER A 143 0.11 9.34 50.13
CA SER A 143 0.70 8.32 49.26
C SER A 143 1.15 8.94 47.93
N SER A 144 2.39 9.42 47.88
CA SER A 144 3.22 9.39 46.68
C SER A 144 4.20 8.24 46.88
N ASP A 145 4.06 7.18 46.10
CA ASP A 145 5.11 6.18 45.74
C ASP A 145 4.39 4.91 45.26
N ASP A 146 4.40 4.68 43.94
CA ASP A 146 4.24 3.37 43.28
C ASP A 146 4.31 3.54 41.73
N GLU A 147 5.35 4.22 41.20
CA GLU A 147 5.61 4.28 39.73
C GLU A 147 6.84 3.47 39.27
N GLU A 148 7.60 2.83 40.17
CA GLU A 148 8.83 2.08 39.80
C GLU A 148 8.58 0.67 39.22
N SER A 149 7.35 0.16 39.23
CA SER A 149 7.02 -1.18 38.69
C SER A 149 6.85 -1.23 37.16
N SER A 150 6.88 -0.12 36.44
CA SER A 150 6.44 -0.06 35.04
C SER A 150 7.56 -0.20 33.98
N GLU A 151 8.83 -0.08 34.36
CA GLU A 151 9.95 -0.07 33.41
C GLU A 151 10.47 -1.48 33.07
N GLU A 152 10.52 -2.40 34.03
CA GLU A 152 11.03 -3.76 33.81
C GLU A 152 10.08 -4.60 32.92
N GLU A 153 8.76 -4.42 33.05
CA GLU A 153 7.76 -5.11 32.24
C GLU A 153 7.77 -4.64 30.77
N GLN A 154 8.14 -3.38 30.51
CA GLN A 154 8.30 -2.85 29.16
C GLN A 154 9.58 -3.34 28.47
N ALA A 155 10.64 -3.66 29.22
CA ALA A 155 11.88 -4.18 28.66
C ALA A 155 11.72 -5.62 28.15
N SER A 156 11.11 -6.51 28.95
CA SER A 156 10.91 -7.91 28.60
C SER A 156 9.99 -8.10 27.38
N THR A 157 8.93 -7.29 27.28
CA THR A 157 7.99 -7.33 26.15
C THR A 157 8.65 -6.92 24.83
N ASN A 158 9.60 -5.98 24.86
CA ASN A 158 10.33 -5.56 23.66
C ASN A 158 11.32 -6.63 23.16
N GLU A 159 12.00 -7.33 24.06
CA GLU A 159 12.92 -8.42 23.69
C GLU A 159 12.19 -9.55 22.97
N ASN A 160 11.07 -10.01 23.53
CA ASN A 160 10.26 -11.06 22.94
C ASN A 160 9.81 -10.68 21.52
N VAL A 161 9.36 -9.44 21.32
CA VAL A 161 8.91 -8.94 20.00
C VAL A 161 10.05 -8.95 18.97
N GLU A 162 11.29 -8.62 19.37
CA GLU A 162 12.44 -8.69 18.46
C GLU A 162 12.76 -10.13 18.06
N GLN A 163 12.70 -11.08 19.01
CA GLN A 163 12.90 -12.50 18.72
C GLN A 163 11.88 -13.04 17.71
N LEU A 164 10.60 -12.61 17.83
CA LEU A 164 9.55 -12.94 16.87
C LEU A 164 9.89 -12.43 15.45
N PHE A 165 10.45 -11.22 15.33
CA PHE A 165 10.82 -10.65 14.03
C PHE A 165 12.00 -11.34 13.38
N ILE A 166 13.01 -11.70 14.16
CA ILE A 166 14.16 -12.46 13.67
C ILE A 166 13.67 -13.84 13.20
N TYR A 167 12.77 -14.49 13.95
CA TYR A 167 12.23 -15.80 13.61
C TYR A 167 11.40 -15.75 12.32
N SER A 168 10.52 -14.75 12.22
CA SER A 168 9.74 -14.46 11.01
C SER A 168 10.64 -14.22 9.80
N SER A 169 11.69 -13.42 9.98
CA SER A 169 12.65 -13.08 8.91
C SER A 169 13.43 -14.31 8.43
N SER A 170 13.83 -15.20 9.34
CA SER A 170 14.51 -16.46 9.02
C SER A 170 13.63 -17.39 8.17
N ILE A 171 12.36 -17.57 8.55
CA ILE A 171 11.41 -18.39 7.79
C ILE A 171 11.19 -17.80 6.39
N LEU A 172 10.89 -16.50 6.31
CA LEU A 172 10.65 -15.83 5.03
C LEU A 172 11.90 -15.85 4.13
N PHE A 173 13.10 -15.76 4.71
CA PHE A 173 14.35 -15.91 3.99
C PHE A 173 14.47 -17.29 3.35
N ARG A 174 14.24 -18.37 4.12
CA ARG A 174 14.25 -19.76 3.62
C ARG A 174 13.27 -19.94 2.46
N LEU A 175 12.04 -19.45 2.61
CA LEU A 175 11.02 -19.48 1.54
C LEU A 175 11.50 -18.77 0.26
N ARG A 176 11.95 -17.51 0.40
CA ARG A 176 12.44 -16.70 -0.73
C ARG A 176 13.62 -17.37 -1.44
N LYS A 177 14.55 -17.95 -0.67
CA LYS A 177 15.73 -18.62 -1.21
C LYS A 177 15.37 -19.90 -1.96
N THR A 178 14.46 -20.71 -1.42
CA THR A 178 13.96 -21.92 -2.09
C THR A 178 13.29 -21.55 -3.42
N ILE A 179 12.42 -20.54 -3.43
CA ILE A 179 11.75 -20.07 -4.66
C ILE A 179 12.77 -19.52 -5.67
N ALA A 180 13.79 -18.79 -5.21
CA ALA A 180 14.85 -18.31 -6.08
C ALA A 180 15.64 -19.46 -6.72
N ASN A 181 16.00 -20.49 -5.94
CA ASN A 181 16.67 -21.69 -6.46
C ASN A 181 15.80 -22.41 -7.50
N VAL A 182 14.51 -22.60 -7.21
CA VAL A 182 13.54 -23.19 -8.16
C VAL A 182 13.51 -22.37 -9.44
N LYS A 183 13.41 -21.04 -9.36
CA LYS A 183 13.37 -20.18 -10.57
C LYS A 183 14.66 -20.16 -11.37
N GLN A 184 15.81 -20.45 -10.76
CA GLN A 184 17.10 -20.47 -11.44
C GLN A 184 17.43 -21.83 -12.09
N SER A 185 16.81 -22.92 -11.64
CA SER A 185 17.08 -24.29 -12.11
C SER A 185 15.93 -24.83 -12.96
N SER A 186 16.17 -25.11 -14.24
CA SER A 186 15.18 -25.74 -15.13
C SER A 186 14.75 -27.13 -14.64
N VAL A 187 15.66 -27.87 -14.00
CA VAL A 187 15.40 -29.17 -13.37
C VAL A 187 14.37 -29.02 -12.27
N LEU A 188 14.59 -28.08 -11.34
CA LEU A 188 13.66 -27.83 -10.23
C LEU A 188 12.30 -27.29 -10.72
N GLN A 189 12.28 -26.43 -11.75
CA GLN A 189 11.01 -25.97 -12.32
C GLN A 189 10.20 -27.12 -12.92
N SER A 190 10.86 -28.01 -13.67
CA SER A 190 10.21 -29.17 -14.30
C SER A 190 9.68 -30.14 -13.24
N PHE A 191 10.48 -30.39 -12.20
CA PHE A 191 10.08 -31.19 -11.05
C PHE A 191 8.85 -30.60 -10.34
N VAL A 192 8.93 -29.33 -9.92
CA VAL A 192 7.83 -28.60 -9.25
C VAL A 192 6.56 -28.65 -10.08
N PHE A 193 6.64 -28.36 -11.38
CA PHE A 193 5.49 -28.40 -12.27
C PHE A 193 4.86 -29.80 -12.34
N SER A 194 5.69 -30.85 -12.42
CA SER A 194 5.22 -32.23 -12.44
C SER A 194 4.52 -32.63 -11.14
N GLU A 195 5.09 -32.29 -9.99
CA GLU A 195 4.55 -32.67 -8.67
C GLU A 195 3.27 -31.87 -8.35
N ILE A 196 3.23 -30.58 -8.67
CA ILE A 196 2.02 -29.75 -8.54
C ILE A 196 0.89 -30.33 -9.39
N LYS A 197 1.18 -30.76 -10.62
CA LYS A 197 0.19 -31.39 -11.51
C LYS A 197 -0.32 -32.72 -10.94
N LYS A 198 0.57 -33.55 -10.38
CA LYS A 198 0.19 -34.81 -9.71
C LYS A 198 -0.74 -34.59 -8.52
N GLN A 199 -0.54 -33.50 -7.78
CA GLN A 199 -1.39 -33.10 -6.65
C GLN A 199 -2.70 -32.42 -7.09
N GLY A 200 -2.97 -32.28 -8.40
CA GLY A 200 -4.19 -31.64 -8.91
C GLY A 200 -4.29 -30.13 -8.63
N LEU A 201 -3.19 -29.50 -8.23
CA LEU A 201 -3.17 -28.08 -7.88
C LEU A 201 -3.14 -27.22 -9.15
N LYS A 202 -4.03 -26.22 -9.22
CA LYS A 202 -4.08 -25.23 -10.33
C LYS A 202 -3.01 -24.14 -10.18
N LEU A 203 -1.76 -24.53 -9.89
CA LEU A 203 -0.63 -23.61 -9.74
C LEU A 203 0.31 -23.75 -10.93
N LYS A 204 0.70 -22.62 -11.54
CA LYS A 204 1.66 -22.64 -12.66
C LYS A 204 3.10 -22.70 -12.17
N ASN A 205 3.43 -21.91 -11.13
CA ASN A 205 4.77 -21.83 -10.54
C ASN A 205 4.68 -21.13 -9.17
N PHE A 206 5.79 -21.12 -8.43
CA PHE A 206 5.92 -20.35 -7.21
C PHE A 206 5.87 -18.83 -7.46
N SER A 207 5.02 -18.12 -6.71
CA SER A 207 4.94 -16.67 -6.65
C SER A 207 6.25 -16.11 -6.10
N SER A 208 6.80 -15.10 -6.79
CA SER A 208 7.97 -14.38 -6.28
C SER A 208 7.52 -13.35 -5.25
N ASP A 209 8.27 -13.25 -4.17
CA ASP A 209 8.17 -12.11 -3.27
C ASP A 209 8.94 -10.89 -3.84
N PHE A 210 8.36 -9.71 -3.63
CA PHE A 210 8.88 -8.40 -3.96
C PHE A 210 8.90 -7.56 -2.68
N HIS A 211 10.10 -7.26 -2.19
CA HIS A 211 10.33 -6.47 -0.96
C HIS A 211 9.72 -5.06 -0.93
N VAL A 212 9.14 -4.58 -2.04
CA VAL A 212 8.47 -3.27 -2.09
C VAL A 212 6.98 -3.39 -1.76
N ARG A 213 6.38 -4.58 -1.91
CA ARG A 213 4.94 -4.79 -1.82
C ARG A 213 4.65 -6.00 -0.95
N TRP A 214 4.21 -5.77 0.28
CA TRP A 214 3.95 -6.84 1.23
C TRP A 214 2.94 -7.89 0.71
N ASN A 215 2.00 -7.51 -0.19
CA ASN A 215 1.04 -8.41 -0.82
C ASN A 215 1.71 -9.62 -1.49
N SER A 216 2.91 -9.46 -2.06
CA SER A 216 3.63 -10.59 -2.66
C SER A 216 4.13 -11.57 -1.60
N THR A 217 4.46 -11.10 -0.40
CA THR A 217 4.80 -11.95 0.74
C THR A 217 3.61 -12.82 1.10
N PHE A 218 2.42 -12.23 1.24
CA PHE A 218 1.19 -12.98 1.53
C PHE A 218 0.89 -14.05 0.47
N LEU A 219 0.95 -13.66 -0.82
CA LEU A 219 0.72 -14.60 -1.92
C LEU A 219 1.78 -15.71 -2.00
N MET A 220 3.03 -15.41 -1.66
CA MET A 220 4.10 -16.40 -1.52
C MET A 220 3.76 -17.41 -0.42
N ILE A 221 3.45 -16.94 0.79
CA ILE A 221 3.08 -17.79 1.93
C ILE A 221 1.87 -18.66 1.59
N SER A 222 0.77 -18.05 1.12
CA SER A 222 -0.49 -18.74 0.80
C SER A 222 -0.29 -19.90 -0.17
N MET A 223 0.56 -19.68 -1.17
CA MET A 223 0.84 -20.70 -2.17
C MET A 223 1.82 -21.77 -1.68
N ILE A 224 2.82 -21.41 -0.86
CA ILE A 224 3.73 -22.38 -0.26
C ILE A 224 2.97 -23.32 0.69
N ILE A 225 2.05 -22.79 1.51
CA ILE A 225 1.18 -23.61 2.35
C ILE A 225 0.38 -24.61 1.50
N LYS A 226 -0.24 -24.16 0.40
CA LYS A 226 -0.96 -25.05 -0.54
C LYS A 226 -0.06 -26.10 -1.20
N ALA A 227 1.22 -25.79 -1.38
CA ALA A 227 2.22 -26.66 -1.99
C ALA A 227 3.16 -27.30 -0.96
N LYS A 228 2.75 -27.42 0.31
CA LYS A 228 3.57 -27.92 1.43
C LYS A 228 4.29 -29.23 1.12
N TYR A 229 3.57 -30.20 0.54
CA TYR A 229 4.16 -31.48 0.12
C TYR A 229 5.30 -31.31 -0.89
N VAL A 230 5.07 -30.50 -1.93
CA VAL A 230 6.07 -30.25 -2.99
C VAL A 230 7.27 -29.50 -2.42
N TYR A 231 7.03 -28.52 -1.54
CA TYR A 231 8.10 -27.81 -0.85
C TYR A 231 8.97 -28.79 -0.03
N ASN A 232 8.34 -29.64 0.79
CA ASN A 232 9.05 -30.61 1.62
C ASN A 232 9.85 -31.61 0.78
N LYS A 233 9.33 -32.10 -0.35
CA LYS A 233 10.14 -32.95 -1.26
C LYS A 233 11.41 -32.25 -1.76
N ILE A 234 11.34 -30.96 -2.03
CA ILE A 234 12.49 -30.19 -2.53
C ILE A 234 13.52 -29.96 -1.44
N THR A 235 13.09 -29.74 -0.20
CA THR A 235 13.99 -29.34 0.88
C THR A 235 14.38 -30.48 1.81
N GLN A 236 13.48 -31.41 2.16
CA GLN A 236 13.77 -32.53 3.04
C GLN A 236 14.43 -33.68 2.28
N ASP A 237 13.92 -34.01 1.08
CA ASP A 237 14.39 -35.13 0.25
C ASP A 237 14.93 -34.75 -1.15
N PRO A 238 15.79 -33.70 -1.30
CA PRO A 238 16.26 -33.26 -2.61
C PRO A 238 17.05 -34.31 -3.39
N GLY A 239 17.59 -35.33 -2.72
CA GLY A 239 18.32 -36.43 -3.38
C GLY A 239 17.45 -37.29 -4.29
N THR A 240 16.12 -37.22 -4.15
CA THR A 240 15.16 -37.92 -5.01
C THR A 240 14.94 -37.23 -6.36
N ILE A 241 15.53 -36.04 -6.57
CA ILE A 241 15.35 -35.23 -7.77
C ILE A 241 16.55 -35.46 -8.70
N ASP A 242 16.29 -36.16 -9.80
CA ASP A 242 17.31 -36.46 -10.82
C ASP A 242 17.94 -35.19 -11.40
N GLY A 243 19.26 -35.20 -11.55
CA GLY A 243 20.03 -34.12 -12.16
C GLY A 243 20.47 -33.00 -11.21
N LEU A 244 20.26 -33.15 -9.90
CA LEU A 244 20.87 -32.26 -8.91
C LEU A 244 22.28 -32.74 -8.53
N THR A 245 23.19 -31.77 -8.38
CA THR A 245 24.52 -32.02 -7.80
C THR A 245 24.44 -32.12 -6.28
N GLU A 246 25.39 -32.84 -5.65
CA GLU A 246 25.46 -32.97 -4.19
C GLU A 246 25.49 -31.61 -3.46
N LYS A 247 26.22 -30.63 -4.01
CA LYS A 247 26.25 -29.26 -3.47
C LYS A 247 24.87 -28.59 -3.49
N GLN A 248 24.08 -28.81 -4.55
CA GLN A 248 22.71 -28.28 -4.63
C GLN A 248 21.76 -29.00 -3.66
N VAL A 249 21.91 -30.32 -3.52
CA VAL A 249 21.15 -31.13 -2.56
C VAL A 249 21.39 -30.63 -1.14
N ASN A 250 22.65 -30.48 -0.72
CA ASN A 250 23.00 -29.98 0.61
C ASN A 250 22.49 -28.54 0.84
N LYS A 251 22.59 -27.69 -0.17
CA LYS A 251 22.05 -26.32 -0.12
C LYS A 251 20.53 -26.30 0.07
N LEU A 252 19.78 -27.22 -0.54
CA LEU A 252 18.33 -27.31 -0.41
C LEU A 252 17.90 -27.87 0.95
N LYS A 253 18.67 -28.84 1.49
CA LYS A 253 18.47 -29.38 2.85
C LYS A 253 18.51 -28.30 3.93
N LYS A 254 19.47 -27.37 3.84
CA LYS A 254 19.57 -26.22 4.76
C LYS A 254 18.35 -25.26 4.70
N LEU A 255 17.46 -25.39 3.72
CA LEU A 255 16.26 -24.55 3.55
C LEU A 255 14.97 -25.26 3.99
N ALA A 256 15.08 -26.45 4.56
CA ALA A 256 13.93 -27.18 5.08
C ALA A 256 13.24 -26.40 6.21
N LEU A 257 11.91 -26.50 6.23
CA LEU A 257 11.08 -25.97 7.31
C LEU A 257 10.73 -27.09 8.27
N LEU A 258 10.80 -26.78 9.57
CA LEU A 258 10.39 -27.65 10.67
C LEU A 258 8.87 -27.60 10.87
N SER A 259 8.33 -28.49 11.71
CA SER A 259 6.91 -28.52 12.05
C SER A 259 6.42 -27.18 12.61
N ASP A 260 7.18 -26.58 13.52
CA ASP A 260 6.80 -25.30 14.14
C ASP A 260 6.91 -24.12 13.17
N ASP A 261 7.83 -24.17 12.21
CA ASP A 261 7.89 -23.17 11.12
C ASP A 261 6.59 -23.18 10.30
N TRP A 262 6.04 -24.37 10.03
CA TRP A 262 4.77 -24.49 9.32
C TRP A 262 3.60 -23.94 10.12
N LYS A 263 3.51 -24.26 11.43
CA LYS A 263 2.47 -23.69 12.31
C LYS A 263 2.56 -22.17 12.33
N PHE A 264 3.78 -21.63 12.40
CA PHE A 264 3.99 -20.19 12.37
C PHE A 264 3.64 -19.55 11.02
N LEU A 265 3.90 -20.22 9.90
CA LEU A 265 3.44 -19.78 8.59
C LEU A 265 1.91 -19.73 8.50
N ASP A 266 1.21 -20.68 9.11
CA ASP A 266 -0.24 -20.67 9.19
C ASP A 266 -0.76 -19.47 10.01
N ILE A 267 -0.11 -19.14 11.15
CA ILE A 267 -0.40 -17.92 11.93
C ILE A 267 -0.18 -16.66 11.10
N LEU A 268 0.98 -16.55 10.43
CA LEU A 268 1.30 -15.39 9.59
C LEU A 268 0.28 -15.25 8.47
N HIS A 269 -0.06 -16.35 7.79
CA HIS A 269 -1.06 -16.35 6.72
C HIS A 269 -2.42 -15.90 7.24
N TYR A 270 -2.87 -16.43 8.38
CA TYR A 270 -4.13 -16.08 9.00
C TYR A 270 -4.21 -14.59 9.36
N ASN A 271 -3.19 -14.07 10.05
CA ASN A 271 -3.18 -12.68 10.50
C ASN A 271 -2.93 -11.67 9.36
N LEU A 272 -2.28 -12.09 8.26
CA LEU A 272 -2.08 -11.24 7.08
C LEU A 272 -3.26 -11.23 6.11
N ALA A 273 -4.12 -12.26 6.13
CA ALA A 273 -5.23 -12.38 5.18
C ALA A 273 -6.23 -11.19 5.24
N PRO A 274 -6.67 -10.69 6.41
CA PRO A 274 -7.55 -9.53 6.49
C PRO A 274 -6.92 -8.26 5.89
N PHE A 275 -5.62 -8.06 6.07
CA PHE A 275 -4.92 -6.93 5.46
C PHE A 275 -4.87 -7.04 3.94
N PHE A 276 -4.81 -8.27 3.41
CA PHE A 276 -4.66 -8.50 1.97
C PHE A 276 -5.99 -8.20 1.28
N GLU A 277 -7.08 -8.71 1.85
CA GLU A 277 -8.43 -8.41 1.39
C GLU A 277 -8.75 -6.91 1.57
N ALA A 278 -8.35 -6.29 2.69
CA ALA A 278 -8.48 -4.84 2.88
C ALA A 278 -7.75 -4.04 1.78
N THR A 279 -6.50 -4.38 1.49
CA THR A 279 -5.71 -3.68 0.46
C THR A 279 -6.30 -3.88 -0.93
N LYS A 280 -6.76 -5.09 -1.24
CA LYS A 280 -7.43 -5.42 -2.50
C LYS A 280 -8.75 -4.66 -2.65
N PHE A 281 -9.55 -4.61 -1.59
CA PHE A 281 -10.81 -3.89 -1.52
C PHE A 281 -10.60 -2.38 -1.72
N LEU A 282 -9.66 -1.77 -1.00
CA LEU A 282 -9.33 -0.34 -1.14
C LEU A 282 -8.66 0.03 -2.46
N SER A 283 -8.15 -0.95 -3.21
CA SER A 283 -7.52 -0.75 -4.52
C SER A 283 -8.47 -1.01 -5.70
N THR A 284 -9.74 -1.35 -5.43
CA THR A 284 -10.74 -1.53 -6.50
C THR A 284 -11.10 -0.22 -7.21
N LYS A 285 -11.73 -0.34 -8.38
CA LYS A 285 -12.16 0.78 -9.23
C LYS A 285 -13.67 0.90 -9.35
N ASN A 286 -14.40 -0.09 -8.84
CA ASN A 286 -15.84 -0.22 -9.12
C ASN A 286 -16.70 0.70 -8.26
N PHE A 287 -16.13 1.31 -7.22
CA PHE A 287 -16.82 2.21 -6.30
C PHE A 287 -15.83 3.12 -5.57
N PRO A 288 -16.30 4.23 -4.97
CA PRO A 288 -15.54 5.05 -4.03
C PRO A 288 -14.90 4.22 -2.92
N THR A 289 -13.57 4.27 -2.80
CA THR A 289 -12.82 3.47 -1.81
C THR A 289 -12.38 4.25 -0.58
N LEU A 290 -12.20 5.58 -0.68
CA LEU A 290 -11.77 6.39 0.45
C LEU A 290 -12.81 6.42 1.57
N SER A 291 -14.10 6.36 1.23
CA SER A 291 -15.18 6.28 2.21
C SER A 291 -15.09 5.04 3.09
N SER A 292 -14.63 3.92 2.53
CA SER A 292 -14.46 2.68 3.28
C SER A 292 -13.17 2.60 4.09
N ALA A 293 -12.30 3.61 4.04
CA ALA A 293 -11.03 3.60 4.76
C ALA A 293 -11.22 3.44 6.27
N LYS A 294 -12.19 4.16 6.86
CA LYS A 294 -12.48 4.10 8.29
C LYS A 294 -13.06 2.75 8.69
N PHE A 295 -14.01 2.24 7.90
CA PHE A 295 -14.57 0.90 8.09
C PHE A 295 -13.47 -0.18 8.09
N VAL A 296 -12.55 -0.13 7.13
CA VAL A 296 -11.41 -1.05 7.06
C VAL A 296 -10.51 -0.93 8.29
N GLN A 297 -10.19 0.29 8.73
CA GLN A 297 -9.38 0.51 9.93
C GLN A 297 -10.03 -0.10 11.17
N ASN A 298 -11.32 0.17 11.39
CA ASN A 298 -12.07 -0.36 12.53
C ASN A 298 -12.17 -1.89 12.46
N THR A 299 -12.41 -2.44 11.26
CA THR A 299 -12.48 -3.90 11.04
C THR A 299 -11.16 -4.58 11.37
N LEU A 300 -10.03 -4.02 10.91
CA LEU A 300 -8.70 -4.56 11.21
C LEU A 300 -8.35 -4.42 12.68
N LYS A 301 -8.70 -3.27 13.30
CA LYS A 301 -8.52 -3.04 14.74
C LYS A 301 -9.28 -4.09 15.55
N ASN A 302 -10.59 -4.22 15.30
CA ASN A 302 -11.43 -5.21 15.96
C ASN A 302 -10.93 -6.64 15.69
N PHE A 303 -10.49 -6.94 14.46
CA PHE A 303 -9.91 -8.24 14.13
C PHE A 303 -8.69 -8.56 15.00
N LEU A 304 -7.82 -7.58 15.30
CA LEU A 304 -6.62 -7.78 16.11
C LEU A 304 -6.90 -7.77 17.62
N GLU A 305 -7.90 -7.01 18.06
CA GLU A 305 -8.32 -6.92 19.48
C GLU A 305 -9.16 -8.13 19.91
N ASN A 306 -9.96 -8.71 19.00
CA ASN A 306 -10.80 -9.85 19.34
C ASN A 306 -9.95 -11.12 19.50
N GLU A 307 -9.69 -11.49 20.75
CA GLU A 307 -9.05 -12.76 21.14
C GLU A 307 -9.83 -13.99 20.66
N SER A 308 -11.15 -13.86 20.45
CA SER A 308 -12.07 -14.96 20.12
C SER A 308 -11.84 -15.61 18.74
N SER A 309 -10.91 -15.10 17.95
CA SER A 309 -10.48 -15.76 16.70
C SER A 309 -9.35 -16.78 16.92
N ALA A 310 -8.87 -16.94 18.15
CA ALA A 310 -8.11 -18.10 18.64
C ALA A 310 -8.97 -19.40 18.67
N LYS A 311 -9.76 -19.61 17.62
CA LYS A 311 -10.32 -20.91 17.22
C LYS A 311 -9.23 -21.86 16.71
N CYS A 312 -7.95 -21.52 16.87
CA CYS A 312 -6.91 -22.53 16.88
C CYS A 312 -7.16 -23.42 18.09
N PHE A 313 -7.86 -24.53 17.83
CA PHE A 313 -7.77 -25.77 18.58
C PHE A 313 -6.46 -25.81 19.37
N LEU A 314 -6.53 -25.68 20.70
CA LEU A 314 -5.72 -26.33 21.73
C LEU A 314 -5.73 -25.46 23.02
N LEU A 315 -6.31 -26.03 24.07
CA LEU A 315 -6.47 -25.49 25.43
C LEU A 315 -5.15 -25.47 26.24
N GLN A 316 -4.02 -25.15 25.61
CA GLN A 316 -2.72 -25.10 26.29
C GLN A 316 -1.93 -23.87 25.84
N PRO A 317 -1.27 -23.15 26.77
CA PRO A 317 -0.28 -22.14 26.41
C PRO A 317 0.84 -22.84 25.64
N SER A 318 0.83 -22.64 24.33
CA SER A 318 1.92 -23.11 23.46
C SER A 318 2.71 -21.89 23.00
N PRO A 319 4.02 -22.01 22.74
CA PRO A 319 4.83 -20.93 22.16
C PRO A 319 4.24 -20.35 20.87
N THR A 320 3.37 -21.10 20.22
CA THR A 320 2.64 -20.72 19.00
C THR A 320 1.59 -19.64 19.30
N VAL A 321 0.83 -19.77 20.41
CA VAL A 321 -0.20 -18.81 20.83
C VAL A 321 0.44 -17.50 21.28
N GLU A 322 1.53 -17.57 22.05
CA GLU A 322 2.26 -16.38 22.49
C GLU A 322 2.79 -15.57 21.30
N ARG A 323 3.44 -16.23 20.33
CA ARG A 323 3.92 -15.60 19.09
C ARG A 323 2.78 -14.96 18.28
N GLU A 324 1.60 -15.59 18.24
CA GLU A 324 0.42 -15.00 17.61
C GLU A 324 -0.03 -13.73 18.32
N ASN A 325 -0.15 -13.77 19.65
CA ASN A 325 -0.56 -12.61 20.46
C ASN A 325 0.42 -11.44 20.28
N MET A 326 1.73 -11.72 20.31
CA MET A 326 2.76 -10.72 20.08
C MET A 326 2.70 -10.13 18.67
N LEU A 327 2.48 -10.97 17.65
CA LEU A 327 2.29 -10.50 16.27
C LEU A 327 1.09 -9.54 16.19
N ARG A 328 -0.04 -9.92 16.80
CA ARG A 328 -1.28 -9.14 16.78
C ARG A 328 -1.12 -7.83 17.55
N ALA A 329 -0.50 -7.87 18.73
CA ALA A 329 -0.19 -6.68 19.53
C ALA A 329 0.72 -5.72 18.77
N SER A 330 1.76 -6.24 18.11
CA SER A 330 2.66 -5.45 17.26
C SER A 330 1.90 -4.79 16.09
N LEU A 331 1.09 -5.56 15.36
CA LEU A 331 0.27 -5.02 14.26
C LEU A 331 -0.70 -3.94 14.75
N LEU A 332 -1.35 -4.16 15.89
CA LEU A 332 -2.30 -3.22 16.49
C LEU A 332 -1.60 -1.92 16.93
N LYS A 333 -0.42 -2.03 17.56
CA LYS A 333 0.45 -0.89 17.89
C LYS A 333 0.72 -0.05 16.67
N PHE A 334 1.14 -0.65 15.56
CA PHE A 334 1.43 0.11 14.34
C PHE A 334 0.20 0.64 13.61
N ILE A 335 -0.97 0.00 13.71
CA ILE A 335 -2.23 0.59 13.23
C ILE A 335 -2.47 1.92 13.96
N LYS A 336 -2.33 1.95 15.29
CA LYS A 336 -2.48 3.18 16.08
C LYS A 336 -1.47 4.24 15.63
N VAL A 337 -0.19 3.90 15.54
CA VAL A 337 0.88 4.82 15.10
C VAL A 337 0.58 5.41 13.71
N TYR A 338 0.23 4.58 12.72
CA TYR A 338 0.11 5.07 11.34
C TYR A 338 -1.21 5.73 11.02
N PHE A 339 -2.32 5.31 11.62
CA PHE A 339 -3.63 5.90 11.36
C PHE A 339 -4.02 7.01 12.34
N VAL A 340 -3.56 6.94 13.58
CA VAL A 340 -3.90 7.92 14.63
C VAL A 340 -2.82 8.99 14.77
N GLU A 341 -1.54 8.63 14.78
CA GLU A 341 -0.47 9.61 15.04
C GLU A 341 0.07 10.21 13.74
N LYS A 342 0.56 9.37 12.83
CA LYS A 342 1.32 9.81 11.63
C LYS A 342 0.46 10.23 10.44
N MET A 343 -0.81 9.82 10.37
CA MET A 343 -1.68 10.23 9.27
C MET A 343 -1.96 11.74 9.35
N SER A 344 -1.77 12.45 8.24
CA SER A 344 -1.92 13.91 8.23
C SER A 344 -3.36 14.32 8.55
N THR A 345 -3.52 15.47 9.22
CA THR A 345 -4.85 16.02 9.57
C THR A 345 -5.75 16.19 8.35
N LYS A 346 -5.16 16.52 7.18
CA LYS A 346 -5.89 16.63 5.91
C LYS A 346 -6.45 15.27 5.48
N GLN A 347 -5.64 14.21 5.51
CA GLN A 347 -6.07 12.88 5.13
C GLN A 347 -7.11 12.33 6.11
N LYS A 348 -6.89 12.48 7.42
CA LYS A 348 -7.87 12.09 8.46
C LYS A 348 -9.24 12.73 8.18
N LEU A 349 -9.24 14.04 7.93
CA LEU A 349 -10.46 14.77 7.60
C LEU A 349 -11.08 14.33 6.27
N GLN A 350 -10.28 14.04 5.24
CA GLN A 350 -10.79 13.56 3.96
C GLN A 350 -11.42 12.17 4.08
N SER A 351 -10.78 11.24 4.78
CA SER A 351 -11.34 9.91 5.05
C SER A 351 -12.60 9.99 5.91
N LEU A 352 -12.61 10.87 6.93
CA LEU A 352 -13.79 11.10 7.76
C LEU A 352 -14.97 11.62 6.95
N LEU A 353 -14.75 12.69 6.15
CA LEU A 353 -15.79 13.24 5.29
C LEU A 353 -16.23 12.25 4.20
N ALA A 354 -15.31 11.47 3.63
CA ALA A 354 -15.66 10.45 2.64
C ALA A 354 -16.58 9.39 3.25
N CYS A 355 -16.28 8.93 4.47
CA CYS A 355 -17.08 7.96 5.20
C CYS A 355 -18.45 8.53 5.57
N PHE A 356 -18.50 9.81 5.98
CA PHE A 356 -19.72 10.55 6.28
C PHE A 356 -20.65 10.64 5.05
N PHE A 357 -20.11 10.94 3.88
CA PHE A 357 -20.91 11.09 2.65
C PHE A 357 -21.33 9.78 1.99
N ASP A 358 -20.81 8.63 2.41
CA ASP A 358 -21.14 7.34 1.80
C ASP A 358 -22.19 6.60 2.64
N PRO A 359 -23.42 6.42 2.12
CA PRO A 359 -24.48 5.73 2.84
C PRO A 359 -24.14 4.32 3.32
N ARG A 360 -23.17 3.67 2.68
CA ARG A 360 -22.76 2.30 3.02
C ARG A 360 -21.86 2.23 4.25
N THR A 361 -21.17 3.32 4.56
CA THR A 361 -20.12 3.36 5.60
C THR A 361 -20.37 4.41 6.66
N ASN A 362 -21.34 5.31 6.46
CA ASN A 362 -21.68 6.37 7.41
C ASN A 362 -21.97 5.82 8.82
N GLU A 363 -22.67 4.68 8.93
CA GLU A 363 -22.98 4.01 10.20
C GLU A 363 -21.73 3.51 10.96
N CYS A 364 -20.57 3.45 10.30
CA CYS A 364 -19.32 3.05 10.95
C CYS A 364 -18.66 4.19 11.75
N LEU A 365 -19.19 5.41 11.66
CA LEU A 365 -18.70 6.56 12.42
C LEU A 365 -19.25 6.52 13.83
N THR A 366 -18.39 6.83 14.80
CA THR A 366 -18.85 7.14 16.16
C THR A 366 -19.62 8.46 16.17
N GLU A 367 -20.48 8.67 17.16
CA GLU A 367 -21.23 9.93 17.30
C GLU A 367 -20.30 11.15 17.34
N LYS A 368 -19.16 11.05 18.03
CA LYS A 368 -18.14 12.12 18.08
C LYS A 368 -17.55 12.42 16.70
N GLU A 369 -17.23 11.39 15.93
CA GLU A 369 -16.69 11.53 14.57
C GLU A 369 -17.72 12.10 13.60
N TYR A 370 -18.98 11.69 13.75
CA TYR A 370 -20.11 12.22 12.99
C TYR A 370 -20.25 13.72 13.21
N GLN A 371 -20.32 14.15 14.47
CA GLN A 371 -20.39 15.56 14.87
C GLN A 371 -19.17 16.36 14.41
N GLU A 372 -17.97 15.76 14.48
CA GLU A 372 -16.77 16.38 13.94
C GLU A 372 -16.88 16.60 12.42
N ALA A 373 -17.32 15.58 11.67
CA ALA A 373 -17.49 15.65 10.23
C ALA A 373 -18.45 16.79 9.84
N GLU A 374 -19.62 16.86 10.49
CA GLU A 374 -20.60 17.92 10.27
C GLU A 374 -20.04 19.31 10.59
N SER A 375 -19.40 19.47 11.75
CA SER A 375 -18.81 20.75 12.17
C SER A 375 -17.75 21.25 11.18
N LYS A 376 -16.87 20.35 10.72
CA LYS A 376 -15.81 20.69 9.74
C LYS A 376 -16.41 21.00 8.37
N LEU A 377 -17.47 20.30 7.99
CA LEU A 377 -18.18 20.53 6.74
C LEU A 377 -18.83 21.92 6.73
N MET A 378 -19.57 22.25 7.78
CA MET A 378 -20.19 23.57 7.96
C MET A 378 -19.17 24.70 7.93
N LYS A 379 -18.03 24.54 8.63
CA LYS A 379 -16.93 25.50 8.60
C LYS A 379 -16.34 25.67 7.18
N LYS A 380 -16.26 24.61 6.38
CA LYS A 380 -15.78 24.71 4.98
C LYS A 380 -16.77 25.49 4.11
N PHE A 381 -18.07 25.22 4.23
CA PHE A 381 -19.09 25.96 3.47
C PHE A 381 -19.18 27.42 3.87
N ALA A 382 -19.13 27.74 5.17
CA ALA A 382 -19.09 29.12 5.64
C ALA A 382 -17.88 29.89 5.06
N LYS A 383 -16.70 29.27 5.02
CA LYS A 383 -15.50 29.87 4.40
C LYS A 383 -15.66 30.07 2.88
N SER A 384 -16.30 29.14 2.18
CA SER A 384 -16.56 29.27 0.74
C SER A 384 -17.59 30.36 0.44
N ALA A 385 -18.65 30.48 1.24
CA ALA A 385 -19.64 31.55 1.12
C ALA A 385 -18.99 32.93 1.30
N LEU A 386 -18.10 33.10 2.30
CA LEU A 386 -17.32 34.33 2.50
C LEU A 386 -16.43 34.70 1.31
N ARG A 387 -15.95 33.72 0.53
CA ARG A 387 -15.14 33.97 -0.68
C ARG A 387 -15.99 34.35 -1.90
N GLN A 388 -17.24 33.91 -1.95
CA GLN A 388 -18.17 34.24 -3.04
C GLN A 388 -18.77 35.64 -2.90
N TYR A 389 -18.74 36.23 -1.71
CA TYR A 389 -18.96 37.68 -1.60
C TYR A 389 -17.81 38.38 -2.32
N PRO A 390 -18.08 39.08 -3.45
CA PRO A 390 -17.04 39.83 -4.12
C PRO A 390 -16.46 40.79 -3.09
N ARG A 391 -15.13 40.79 -2.94
CA ARG A 391 -14.44 41.91 -2.31
C ARG A 391 -14.93 43.14 -3.06
N ARG A 392 -15.85 43.90 -2.46
CA ARG A 392 -16.14 45.27 -2.86
C ARG A 392 -14.85 46.05 -2.58
N SER A 393 -13.86 45.95 -3.46
CA SER A 393 -12.86 46.99 -3.58
C SER A 393 -13.37 47.95 -4.64
N THR A 394 -13.77 49.12 -4.15
CA THR A 394 -13.38 50.39 -4.75
C THR A 394 -12.12 50.24 -5.62
N HIS A 395 -12.27 50.61 -6.88
CA HIS A 395 -11.24 50.78 -7.91
C HIS A 395 -10.61 49.53 -8.55
N THR A 396 -11.12 49.25 -9.76
CA THR A 396 -10.36 48.97 -10.99
C THR A 396 -8.84 49.05 -10.85
N ASN A 397 -8.18 47.90 -10.84
CA ASN A 397 -6.96 47.55 -11.58
C ASN A 397 -6.38 46.31 -10.92
N ILE A 398 -6.45 45.14 -11.57
CA ILE A 398 -5.44 44.06 -11.57
C ILE A 398 -5.99 42.88 -12.40
N CYS A 399 -5.14 42.40 -13.30
CA CYS A 399 -5.22 41.17 -14.11
C CYS A 399 -6.05 41.19 -15.42
N LEU A 400 -5.64 42.07 -16.34
CA LEU A 400 -5.39 41.66 -17.73
C LEU A 400 -3.93 41.20 -17.85
N GLN A 401 -3.62 39.96 -17.46
CA GLN A 401 -2.44 39.27 -17.98
C GLN A 401 -2.78 37.79 -18.20
N ASN A 402 -2.61 37.38 -19.46
CA ASN A 402 -2.63 36.01 -19.99
C ASN A 402 -3.98 35.39 -20.35
N GLU A 403 -4.74 36.07 -21.21
CA GLU A 403 -5.60 35.44 -22.23
C GLU A 403 -4.99 35.64 -23.63
N GLN A 404 -3.80 35.09 -23.84
CA GLN A 404 -3.31 34.77 -25.19
C GLN A 404 -2.82 33.33 -25.18
N ASN A 405 -3.75 32.37 -25.24
CA ASN A 405 -3.42 31.02 -25.68
C ASN A 405 -4.69 30.30 -26.16
N TYR A 406 -4.68 30.01 -27.46
CA TYR A 406 -5.57 29.11 -28.21
C TYR A 406 -7.00 29.59 -28.50
N SER A 407 -7.09 30.58 -29.39
CA SER A 407 -8.11 30.49 -30.44
C SER A 407 -7.71 29.41 -31.45
N ARG A 408 -8.65 28.53 -31.69
CA ARG A 408 -8.65 27.38 -32.59
C ARG A 408 -8.61 27.89 -34.04
N SER A 409 -7.45 27.83 -34.68
CA SER A 409 -7.35 27.96 -36.13
C SER A 409 -7.17 26.58 -36.74
N ASP A 410 -8.18 26.20 -37.51
CA ASP A 410 -8.18 25.04 -38.39
C ASP A 410 -7.06 25.19 -39.42
N MET A 411 -6.18 24.18 -39.52
CA MET A 411 -5.37 23.96 -40.71
C MET A 411 -6.17 23.04 -41.64
N ILE A 412 -6.86 23.65 -42.60
CA ILE A 412 -7.21 22.99 -43.86
C ILE A 412 -6.29 23.59 -44.92
N ASP A 413 -5.45 22.73 -45.44
CA ASP A 413 -4.59 22.95 -46.60
C ASP A 413 -5.43 22.66 -47.86
N SER A 414 -5.72 23.69 -48.67
CA SER A 414 -5.90 23.54 -50.12
C SER A 414 -6.01 24.91 -50.81
N SER A 415 -5.11 25.14 -51.76
CA SER A 415 -5.11 26.22 -52.76
C SER A 415 -6.48 26.53 -53.36
N ASN A 416 -6.80 27.83 -53.48
CA ASN A 416 -7.04 28.48 -54.77
C ASN A 416 -7.36 29.98 -54.57
N ASP A 417 -6.67 30.78 -55.38
CA ASP A 417 -6.84 32.23 -55.56
C ASP A 417 -8.25 32.59 -56.06
N VAL A 418 -8.95 33.48 -55.34
CA VAL A 418 -9.85 34.48 -55.94
C VAL A 418 -9.84 35.74 -55.05
N GLN A 419 -9.35 36.85 -55.60
CA GLN A 419 -9.48 38.18 -55.01
C GLN A 419 -10.92 38.70 -55.11
N PHE A 420 -11.49 39.18 -54.01
CA PHE A 420 -12.60 40.15 -54.05
C PHE A 420 -12.44 41.22 -52.98
N HIS A 421 -12.47 42.47 -53.45
CA HIS A 421 -12.56 43.71 -52.69
C HIS A 421 -13.91 43.81 -51.95
N VAL A 422 -13.93 44.17 -50.65
CA VAL A 422 -15.08 44.85 -50.01
C VAL A 422 -14.62 45.81 -48.91
N SER A 423 -15.20 47.01 -48.96
CA SER A 423 -15.11 48.21 -48.09
C SER A 423 -15.46 48.00 -46.60
N PRO A 424 -15.16 49.00 -45.73
CA PRO A 424 -15.38 48.90 -44.29
C PRO A 424 -16.74 49.43 -43.81
N GLU A 425 -17.05 49.06 -42.55
CA GLU A 425 -18.00 49.64 -41.58
C GLU A 425 -19.33 48.90 -41.29
N VAL A 426 -19.50 48.50 -40.01
CA VAL A 426 -20.56 48.93 -39.04
C VAL A 426 -20.65 47.89 -37.89
N PRO A 427 -20.65 48.30 -36.59
CA PRO A 427 -20.75 47.38 -35.46
C PRO A 427 -22.21 47.01 -35.14
N VAL A 428 -22.59 45.76 -35.40
CA VAL A 428 -23.91 45.22 -35.02
C VAL A 428 -23.83 44.50 -33.66
N LYS A 429 -24.56 45.05 -32.68
CA LYS A 429 -24.81 44.43 -31.37
C LYS A 429 -25.54 43.09 -31.55
N ARG A 430 -24.84 41.97 -31.35
CA ARG A 430 -25.43 40.62 -31.31
C ARG A 430 -26.33 40.49 -30.08
N LYS A 431 -27.66 40.52 -30.30
CA LYS A 431 -28.65 40.06 -29.31
C LYS A 431 -28.87 38.56 -29.51
N ASN A 432 -28.87 37.81 -28.41
CA ASN A 432 -28.94 36.35 -28.32
C ASN A 432 -30.10 35.74 -29.14
N GLY A 433 -29.80 35.20 -30.32
CA GLY A 433 -30.77 34.53 -31.20
C GLY A 433 -31.30 33.19 -30.67
N PHE A 434 -30.64 32.61 -29.66
CA PHE A 434 -31.00 31.29 -29.11
C PHE A 434 -32.35 31.29 -28.36
N ALA A 435 -32.65 32.36 -27.62
CA ALA A 435 -33.90 32.45 -26.87
C ALA A 435 -35.12 32.54 -27.79
N LYS A 436 -34.98 33.21 -28.95
CA LYS A 436 -36.07 33.42 -29.90
C LYS A 436 -36.41 32.15 -30.70
N LEU A 437 -35.43 31.28 -30.92
CA LEU A 437 -35.60 29.98 -31.57
C LEU A 437 -36.30 28.97 -30.66
N ALA A 438 -36.02 28.97 -29.35
CA ALA A 438 -36.70 28.11 -28.39
C ALA A 438 -38.21 28.39 -28.30
N THR A 439 -38.61 29.66 -28.35
CA THR A 439 -40.02 30.07 -28.32
C THR A 439 -40.78 29.71 -29.60
N LEU A 440 -40.13 29.73 -30.76
CA LEU A 440 -40.76 29.42 -32.05
C LEU A 440 -41.00 27.91 -32.26
N CYS A 441 -40.24 27.05 -31.59
CA CYS A 441 -40.32 25.60 -31.74
C CYS A 441 -41.31 24.91 -30.77
N GLY A 442 -42.14 25.66 -30.03
CA GLY A 442 -43.11 25.07 -29.11
C GLY A 442 -42.48 24.32 -27.92
N PHE A 443 -41.18 24.47 -27.71
CA PHE A 443 -40.57 24.08 -26.44
C PHE A 443 -41.06 25.08 -25.41
N ASN A 444 -42.03 24.66 -24.59
CA ASN A 444 -42.20 25.24 -23.27
C ASN A 444 -40.84 25.12 -22.59
N LEU A 445 -40.06 26.22 -22.57
CA LEU A 445 -39.02 26.41 -21.58
C LEU A 445 -39.77 26.22 -20.27
N CYS A 446 -39.64 25.03 -19.68
CA CYS A 446 -40.15 24.73 -18.36
C CYS A 446 -39.92 25.98 -17.54
N GLU A 447 -40.99 26.52 -16.95
CA GLU A 447 -40.83 27.43 -15.83
C GLU A 447 -39.75 26.80 -14.96
N GLU A 448 -38.56 27.41 -14.96
CA GLU A 448 -37.53 27.10 -13.98
C GLU A 448 -38.21 27.45 -12.68
N LYS A 449 -38.89 26.46 -12.09
CA LYS A 449 -39.36 26.54 -10.73
C LYS A 449 -38.14 27.00 -9.98
N THR A 450 -38.19 28.23 -9.49
CA THR A 450 -37.24 28.80 -8.57
C THR A 450 -37.37 27.99 -7.30
N GLN A 451 -36.85 26.76 -7.37
CA GLN A 451 -36.80 25.81 -6.29
C GLN A 451 -35.89 26.51 -5.30
N SER A 452 -36.51 27.04 -4.25
CA SER A 452 -35.82 27.75 -3.18
C SER A 452 -34.61 26.91 -2.79
N LYS A 453 -33.41 27.40 -3.12
CA LYS A 453 -32.18 26.66 -2.87
C LYS A 453 -32.07 26.51 -1.36
N ARG A 454 -32.23 25.27 -0.88
CA ARG A 454 -32.06 24.94 0.52
C ARG A 454 -30.72 25.47 1.00
N ASN A 455 -30.68 26.01 2.22
CA ASN A 455 -29.38 26.33 2.81
C ASN A 455 -28.64 25.04 3.19
N ILE A 456 -27.34 25.14 3.45
CA ILE A 456 -26.52 23.95 3.76
C ILE A 456 -27.00 23.18 5.00
N LYS A 457 -27.61 23.85 5.98
CA LYS A 457 -28.13 23.21 7.19
C LYS A 457 -29.40 22.40 6.89
N GLU A 458 -30.25 22.91 6.01
CA GLU A 458 -31.43 22.22 5.49
C GLU A 458 -31.03 21.02 4.62
N GLU A 459 -30.04 21.17 3.74
CA GLU A 459 -29.51 20.05 2.96
C GLU A 459 -28.96 18.94 3.88
N LEU A 460 -28.20 19.31 4.92
CA LEU A 460 -27.63 18.36 5.88
C LEU A 460 -28.71 17.63 6.68
N SER A 461 -29.74 18.36 7.13
CA SER A 461 -30.88 17.77 7.84
C SER A 461 -31.64 16.79 6.95
N PHE A 462 -31.86 17.15 5.67
CA PHE A 462 -32.48 16.26 4.69
C PHE A 462 -31.62 15.02 4.41
N PHE A 463 -30.31 15.19 4.25
CA PHE A 463 -29.35 14.09 4.06
C PHE A 463 -29.41 13.10 5.22
N ASN A 464 -29.27 13.57 6.47
CA ASN A 464 -29.28 12.76 7.68
C ASN A 464 -30.59 11.96 7.86
N TYR A 465 -31.72 12.57 7.50
CA TYR A 465 -33.02 11.89 7.51
C TYR A 465 -33.08 10.80 6.44
N THR A 466 -32.70 11.13 5.21
CA THR A 466 -32.88 10.27 4.04
C THR A 466 -31.92 9.09 4.01
N ILE A 467 -30.69 9.27 4.51
CA ILE A 467 -29.67 8.22 4.51
C ILE A 467 -30.06 7.06 5.43
N LYS A 468 -30.75 7.33 6.55
CA LYS A 468 -31.19 6.33 7.53
C LYS A 468 -32.44 5.55 7.11
N ALA A 469 -33.17 6.04 6.12
CA ALA A 469 -34.45 5.44 5.72
C ALA A 469 -34.31 4.12 4.94
N LYS A 470 -33.15 3.87 4.32
CA LYS A 470 -32.91 2.71 3.46
C LYS A 470 -31.42 2.46 3.28
N THR A 471 -31.03 1.21 2.98
CA THR A 471 -29.70 0.91 2.43
C THR A 471 -29.56 1.44 1.00
N TRP A 472 -28.54 2.27 0.76
CA TRP A 472 -28.28 2.87 -0.54
C TRP A 472 -26.93 2.45 -1.12
N LYS A 473 -26.85 2.31 -2.45
CA LYS A 473 -25.56 2.41 -3.14
C LYS A 473 -25.17 3.88 -3.27
N PHE A 474 -23.86 4.13 -3.29
CA PHE A 474 -23.30 5.48 -3.37
C PHE A 474 -23.87 6.27 -4.56
N ASP A 475 -23.73 5.73 -5.78
CA ASP A 475 -24.14 6.45 -7.00
C ASP A 475 -25.66 6.62 -7.08
N GLU A 476 -26.43 5.61 -6.63
CA GLU A 476 -27.90 5.66 -6.63
C GLU A 476 -28.44 6.77 -5.71
N PHE A 477 -27.87 6.92 -4.51
CA PHE A 477 -28.27 7.97 -3.58
C PHE A 477 -28.00 9.36 -4.15
N TRP A 478 -26.74 9.60 -4.56
CA TRP A 478 -26.32 10.92 -5.00
C TRP A 478 -26.95 11.32 -6.34
N TYR A 479 -27.25 10.36 -7.22
CA TYR A 479 -28.01 10.62 -8.44
C TYR A 479 -29.48 10.98 -8.15
N LYS A 480 -30.14 10.25 -7.23
CA LYS A 480 -31.55 10.47 -6.93
C LYS A 480 -31.82 11.84 -6.29
N TYR A 481 -30.96 12.27 -5.38
CA TYR A 481 -31.17 13.49 -4.59
C TYR A 481 -30.28 14.66 -5.01
N GLU A 482 -29.64 14.60 -6.18
CA GLU A 482 -28.71 15.66 -6.65
C GLU A 482 -29.37 17.04 -6.69
N ASN A 483 -30.64 17.11 -7.10
CA ASN A 483 -31.39 18.36 -7.18
C ASN A 483 -31.87 18.85 -5.80
N ASP A 484 -32.07 17.94 -4.85
CA ASP A 484 -32.57 18.23 -3.50
C ASP A 484 -31.46 18.69 -2.54
N ILE A 485 -30.23 18.23 -2.76
CA ILE A 485 -29.04 18.52 -1.95
C ILE A 485 -27.80 18.82 -2.81
N PRO A 486 -27.86 19.80 -3.74
CA PRO A 486 -26.81 20.03 -4.73
C PRO A 486 -25.45 20.42 -4.13
N MET A 487 -25.43 21.16 -3.02
CA MET A 487 -24.17 21.57 -2.39
C MET A 487 -23.45 20.36 -1.78
N LEU A 488 -24.19 19.51 -1.07
CA LEU A 488 -23.66 18.27 -0.52
C LEU A 488 -23.26 17.27 -1.60
N ALA A 489 -24.07 17.12 -2.66
CA ALA A 489 -23.78 16.20 -3.76
C ALA A 489 -22.47 16.55 -4.47
N SER A 490 -22.25 17.83 -4.77
CA SER A 490 -20.99 18.30 -5.34
C SER A 490 -19.80 17.98 -4.41
N LYS A 491 -19.94 18.23 -3.11
CA LYS A 491 -18.87 17.97 -2.13
C LYS A 491 -18.60 16.49 -1.92
N ALA A 492 -19.65 15.68 -1.88
CA ALA A 492 -19.56 14.23 -1.77
C ALA A 492 -18.82 13.63 -2.96
N ARG A 493 -19.15 14.04 -4.19
CA ARG A 493 -18.40 13.64 -5.38
C ARG A 493 -16.93 14.03 -5.26
N GLU A 494 -16.61 15.28 -4.93
CA GLU A 494 -15.21 15.74 -4.77
C GLU A 494 -14.40 14.86 -3.78
N VAL A 495 -14.99 14.54 -2.63
CA VAL A 495 -14.28 13.82 -1.56
C VAL A 495 -14.25 12.32 -1.82
N CYS A 496 -15.38 11.70 -2.13
CA CYS A 496 -15.51 10.24 -2.26
C CYS A 496 -14.88 9.69 -3.53
N THR A 497 -14.76 10.48 -4.62
CA THR A 497 -14.05 10.01 -5.82
C THR A 497 -12.53 9.92 -5.63
N SER A 498 -11.99 10.45 -4.53
CA SER A 498 -10.59 10.26 -4.20
C SER A 498 -10.32 8.79 -3.90
N PRO A 499 -9.32 8.14 -4.54
CA PRO A 499 -9.01 6.75 -4.26
C PRO A 499 -8.30 6.60 -2.92
N ALA A 500 -8.61 5.52 -2.19
CA ALA A 500 -7.88 5.15 -0.97
C ALA A 500 -6.45 4.62 -1.24
N SER A 501 -6.14 4.30 -2.50
CA SER A 501 -4.95 3.57 -2.91
C SER A 501 -4.23 4.25 -4.08
N SER A 502 -2.90 4.32 -4.00
CA SER A 502 -2.00 4.72 -5.11
C SER A 502 -1.67 3.56 -6.06
N VAL A 503 -2.15 2.34 -5.77
CA VAL A 503 -1.84 1.15 -6.59
C VAL A 503 -2.29 1.31 -8.04
N ARG A 504 -3.38 2.05 -8.29
CA ARG A 504 -3.89 2.31 -9.65
C ARG A 504 -2.86 3.05 -10.50
N PRO A 505 -2.41 4.27 -10.15
CA PRO A 505 -1.38 4.95 -10.92
C PRO A 505 -0.07 4.12 -10.96
N GLU A 506 0.32 3.47 -9.87
CA GLU A 506 1.52 2.62 -9.83
C GLU A 506 1.51 1.46 -10.83
N SER A 507 0.34 0.82 -11.05
CA SER A 507 0.21 -0.25 -12.04
C SER A 507 0.35 0.27 -13.46
N SER A 508 -0.27 1.42 -13.76
CA SER A 508 -0.09 2.13 -15.03
C SER A 508 1.38 2.51 -15.25
N PHE A 509 2.06 3.04 -14.22
CA PHE A 509 3.49 3.33 -14.27
C PHE A 509 4.35 2.08 -14.41
N SER A 510 3.98 0.96 -13.78
CA SER A 510 4.72 -0.30 -13.90
C SER A 510 4.71 -0.82 -15.34
N VAL A 511 3.58 -0.70 -16.04
CA VAL A 511 3.46 -1.05 -17.46
C VAL A 511 4.19 -0.03 -18.34
N ALA A 512 4.06 1.26 -18.06
CA ALA A 512 4.74 2.32 -18.79
C ALA A 512 6.28 2.19 -18.69
N ASN A 513 6.79 1.81 -17.53
CA ASN A 513 8.20 1.59 -17.28
C ASN A 513 8.77 0.41 -18.11
N PHE A 514 7.93 -0.59 -18.44
CA PHE A 514 8.33 -1.66 -19.36
C PHE A 514 8.53 -1.14 -20.79
N ILE A 515 7.70 -0.20 -21.23
CA ILE A 515 7.81 0.45 -22.55
C ILE A 515 9.04 1.36 -22.57
N HIS A 516 9.22 2.16 -21.52
CA HIS A 516 10.32 3.11 -21.42
C HIS A 516 11.72 2.45 -21.38
N ARG A 517 11.87 1.31 -20.69
CA ARG A 517 13.18 0.68 -20.47
C ARG A 517 13.71 -0.17 -21.62
N LYS A 518 12.85 -0.60 -22.55
CA LYS A 518 13.32 -1.42 -23.68
C LYS A 518 13.89 -0.48 -24.74
N GLU A 519 15.20 -0.57 -24.97
CA GLU A 519 15.93 0.22 -25.97
C GLU A 519 15.26 0.20 -27.36
N ARG A 520 14.56 -0.88 -27.70
CA ARG A 520 13.83 -1.06 -28.97
C ARG A 520 12.36 -0.61 -28.96
N SER A 521 11.83 -0.16 -27.82
CA SER A 521 10.42 0.21 -27.65
C SER A 521 10.24 1.51 -26.87
N ASN A 522 11.30 2.32 -26.75
CA ASN A 522 11.28 3.53 -25.97
C ASN A 522 10.42 4.59 -26.67
N LEU A 523 9.24 4.85 -26.13
CA LEU A 523 8.43 5.99 -26.53
C LEU A 523 9.02 7.27 -25.95
N SER A 524 8.94 8.38 -26.69
CA SER A 524 9.20 9.70 -26.13
C SER A 524 8.31 9.95 -24.90
N SER A 525 8.79 10.74 -23.93
CA SER A 525 8.04 11.06 -22.70
C SER A 525 6.62 11.57 -23.01
N ARG A 526 6.48 12.38 -24.08
CA ARG A 526 5.20 12.87 -24.58
C ARG A 526 4.27 11.75 -25.05
N ASN A 527 4.77 10.83 -25.88
CA ASN A 527 3.97 9.71 -26.39
C ASN A 527 3.62 8.72 -25.29
N LEU A 528 4.52 8.50 -24.32
CA LEU A 528 4.25 7.68 -23.15
C LEU A 528 3.10 8.28 -22.32
N ARG A 529 3.12 9.60 -22.07
CA ARG A 529 2.04 10.30 -21.36
C ARG A 529 0.70 10.16 -22.08
N TYR A 530 0.64 10.36 -23.40
CA TYR A 530 -0.60 10.15 -24.17
C TYR A 530 -1.06 8.70 -24.12
N SER A 531 -0.15 7.74 -24.27
CA SER A 531 -0.48 6.31 -24.22
C SER A 531 -1.06 5.91 -22.85
N MET A 532 -0.50 6.46 -21.76
CA MET A 532 -1.02 6.24 -20.41
C MET A 532 -2.42 6.84 -20.23
N LEU A 533 -2.67 8.05 -20.73
CA LEU A 533 -3.98 8.70 -20.68
C LEU A 533 -5.04 7.94 -21.49
N LEU A 534 -4.70 7.46 -22.69
CA LEU A 534 -5.60 6.68 -23.52
C LEU A 534 -5.94 5.34 -22.88
N LYS A 535 -4.94 4.65 -22.32
CA LYS A 535 -5.12 3.38 -21.59
C LYS A 535 -6.00 3.52 -20.35
N GLU A 536 -5.99 4.68 -19.69
CA GLU A 536 -6.83 4.90 -18.51
C GLU A 536 -8.31 5.17 -18.88
N LYS A 537 -8.57 5.65 -20.10
CA LYS A 537 -9.92 5.87 -20.61
C LYS A 537 -10.56 4.62 -21.22
N SER A 538 -9.76 3.69 -21.75
CA SER A 538 -10.19 2.37 -22.24
C SER A 538 -10.43 1.40 -21.09
#